data_AF-A0A3C0ILH9-F1
#
_entry.id   AF-A0A3C0ILH9-F1
#
_cell.length_a   1.000
_cell.length_b   1.000
_cell.length_c   1.000
_cell.angle_alpha   90.00
_cell.angle_beta   90.00
_cell.angle_gamma   90.00
#
_symmetry.space_group_name_H-M   'P 1'
#
loop_
_entity.id
_entity.type
_entity.pdbx_description
1 polymer ?
#
loop_
_entity_poly.entity_id
_entity_poly.type
_entity_poly.pdbx_seq_one_letter_code
_entity_poly.pdbx_strand_id
1 'polypeptide(L)' 'MLFSMTGFGRAEQTIGDKNFIVDIRSLNGKQLDVRLTLPSLLKPYEIDIRNRIAAGLLVCGLS' A
#
# COMPACT_ATOMS: atom_id res chain seq x y z
N MET A 1 -8.61 -19.76 -15.59
CA MET A 1 -8.80 -18.33 -15.29
C MET A 1 -7.51 -17.83 -14.64
N LEU A 2 -6.71 -17.08 -15.38
CA LEU A 2 -5.38 -16.64 -14.95
C LEU A 2 -5.53 -15.44 -13.99
N PHE A 3 -5.28 -15.63 -12.70
CA PHE A 3 -5.07 -14.50 -11.81
C PHE A 3 -3.63 -13.99 -12.01
N SER A 4 -3.44 -13.07 -12.95
CA SER A 4 -2.21 -12.28 -13.01
C SER A 4 -2.19 -11.32 -11.81
N MET A 5 -1.64 -11.78 -10.68
CA MET A 5 -1.36 -10.93 -9.52
C MET A 5 -0.24 -9.96 -9.90
N THR A 6 -0.60 -8.72 -10.21
CA THR A 6 0.33 -7.65 -10.56
C THR A 6 0.74 -6.93 -9.29
N GLY A 7 1.63 -7.57 -8.52
CA GLY A 7 2.32 -6.95 -7.39
C GLY A 7 1.60 -7.12 -6.04
N PHE A 8 2.29 -7.81 -5.13
CA PHE A 8 1.97 -7.87 -3.71
C PHE A 8 3.16 -7.28 -2.95
N GLY A 9 2.89 -6.34 -2.04
CA GLY A 9 3.91 -5.70 -1.22
C GLY A 9 3.42 -5.60 0.23
N ARG A 10 4.11 -6.29 1.15
CA ARG A 10 3.87 -6.15 2.58
C ARG A 10 5.10 -5.52 3.23
N ALA A 11 4.88 -4.44 3.97
CA ALA A 11 5.87 -3.81 4.82
C ALA A 11 5.34 -3.77 6.25
N GLU A 12 6.16 -4.22 7.19
CA GLU A 12 5.86 -4.17 8.61
C GLU A 12 7.06 -3.54 9.32
N GLN A 13 6.77 -2.58 10.17
CA GLN A 13 7.75 -1.74 10.84
C GLN A 13 7.26 -1.46 12.25
N THR A 14 8.09 -1.68 13.25
CA THR A 14 7.72 -1.42 14.64
C THR A 14 8.61 -0.30 15.15
N ILE A 15 8.00 0.83 15.54
CA ILE A 15 8.72 1.98 16.08
C ILE A 15 8.26 2.20 17.52
N GLY A 16 9.11 1.81 18.48
CA GLY A 16 8.78 1.78 19.90
C GLY A 16 7.64 0.78 20.18
N ASP A 17 6.60 1.22 20.89
CA ASP A 17 5.41 0.42 21.20
C ASP A 17 4.32 0.44 20.10
N LYS A 18 4.63 1.01 18.92
CA LYS A 18 3.65 1.18 17.84
C LYS A 18 4.04 0.33 16.64
N ASN A 19 3.12 -0.54 16.22
CA ASN A 19 3.30 -1.35 15.03
C ASN A 19 2.67 -0.68 13.81
N PHE A 20 3.43 -0.64 12.73
CA PHE A 20 3.06 -0.08 11.43
C PHE A 20 3.03 -1.21 10.43
N ILE A 21 1.83 -1.53 9.96
CA ILE A 21 1.65 -2.59 8.96
C ILE A 21 1.03 -1.97 7.72
N VAL A 22 1.67 -2.22 6.59
CA VAL A 22 1.25 -1.78 5.26
C VAL A 22 1.17 -3.02 4.37
N ASP A 23 -0.02 -3.39 3.94
CA ASP A 23 -0.26 -4.49 3.00
C ASP A 23 -0.88 -3.90 1.74
N ILE A 24 -0.18 -4.07 0.61
CA ILE A 24 -0.55 -3.53 -0.69
C ILE A 24 -0.73 -4.70 -1.64
N ARG A 25 -1.90 -4.77 -2.26
CA ARG A 25 -2.26 -5.79 -3.25
C ARG A 25 -2.78 -5.11 -4.48
N SER A 26 -2.14 -5.35 -5.62
CA SER A 26 -2.58 -4.82 -6.90
C SER A 26 -3.05 -5.96 -7.80
N LEU A 27 -4.29 -5.84 -8.28
CA LEU A 27 -4.94 -6.80 -9.14
C LEU A 27 -5.11 -6.19 -10.54
N ASN A 28 -4.41 -6.80 -11.51
CA ASN A 28 -4.35 -6.38 -12.92
C ASN A 28 -4.18 -4.87 -13.18
N GLY A 29 -3.47 -4.14 -12.30
CA GLY A 29 -3.27 -2.69 -12.42
C GLY A 29 -4.55 -1.83 -12.41
N LYS A 30 -5.73 -2.43 -12.19
CA LYS A 30 -7.03 -1.74 -12.16
C LYS A 30 -7.58 -1.57 -10.75
N GLN A 31 -7.24 -2.49 -9.86
CA GLN A 31 -7.74 -2.48 -8.49
C GLN A 31 -6.57 -2.60 -7.51
N LEU A 32 -6.34 -1.52 -6.77
CA LEU A 32 -5.31 -1.41 -5.74
C LEU A 32 -5.99 -1.50 -4.37
N ASP A 33 -5.75 -2.58 -3.64
CA ASP A 33 -6.13 -2.76 -2.24
C ASP A 33 -4.94 -2.35 -1.37
N VAL A 34 -5.11 -1.30 -0.55
CA VAL A 34 -4.09 -0.84 0.39
C VAL A 34 -4.69 -0.92 1.79
N ARG A 35 -4.09 -1.71 2.66
CA ARG A 35 -4.42 -1.81 4.08
C ARG A 35 -3.30 -1.19 4.90
N LEU A 36 -3.65 -0.14 5.65
CA LEU A 36 -2.75 0.57 6.55
C LEU A 36 -3.27 0.38 7.96
N THR A 37 -2.44 -0.20 8.82
CA THR A 37 -2.69 -0.25 10.26
C THR A 37 -1.80 0.79 10.92
N LEU A 38 -2.38 1.96 11.21
CA LEU A 38 -1.69 3.11 11.77
C LEU A 38 -2.30 3.52 13.13
N PRO A 39 -1.49 4.02 14.07
CA PRO A 39 -1.98 4.62 15.31
C PRO A 39 -2.71 5.95 15.04
N SER A 40 -3.59 6.36 15.95
CA SER A 40 -4.50 7.52 15.82
C SER A 40 -3.81 8.82 15.38
N LEU A 41 -2.57 9.02 15.80
CA LEU A 41 -1.75 10.19 15.48
C LEU A 41 -1.41 10.29 13.97
N LEU A 42 -1.35 9.15 13.28
CA LEU A 42 -0.94 9.04 11.88
C LEU A 42 -2.11 8.74 10.94
N LYS A 43 -3.35 8.69 11.45
CA LYS A 43 -4.58 8.64 10.63
C LYS A 43 -4.63 9.69 9.51
N PRO A 44 -4.28 10.98 9.71
CA PRO A 44 -4.30 11.93 8.59
C PRO A 44 -3.29 11.58 7.49
N TYR A 45 -2.15 10.97 7.83
CA TYR A 45 -1.15 10.53 6.87
C TYR A 45 -1.56 9.28 6.09
N GLU A 46 -2.60 8.56 6.53
CA GLU A 46 -3.11 7.37 5.83
C GLU A 46 -3.53 7.71 4.40
N ILE A 47 -4.20 8.85 4.21
CA ILE A 47 -4.67 9.34 2.90
C ILE A 47 -3.48 9.69 2.00
N ASP A 48 -2.50 10.42 2.53
CA ASP A 48 -1.27 10.77 1.82
C ASP A 48 -0.48 9.53 1.38
N ILE A 49 -0.33 8.54 2.27
CA ILE A 49 0.37 7.28 1.95
C ILE A 49 -0.38 6.53 0.85
N ARG A 50 -1.72 6.44 0.94
CA ARG A 50 -2.54 5.78 -0.07
C ARG A 50 -2.42 6.47 -1.43
N ASN A 51 -2.42 7.80 -1.46
CA ASN A 51 -2.20 8.59 -2.68
C ASN A 51 -0.79 8.38 -3.25
N ARG A 52 0.24 8.35 -2.41
CA ARG A 52 1.63 8.07 -2.82
C ARG A 52 1.80 6.68 -3.41
N ILE A 53 1.19 5.66 -2.81
CA ILE A 53 1.23 4.28 -3.33
C ILE A 53 0.51 4.20 -4.68
N ALA A 54 -0.66 4.82 -4.80
CA ALA A 54 -1.39 4.90 -6.07
C ALA A 54 -0.57 5.62 -7.16
N ALA A 55 0.11 6.71 -6.80
CA ALA A 55 1.00 7.44 -7.70
C ALA A 55 2.25 6.62 -8.09
N GLY A 56 2.88 5.92 -7.13
CA GLY A 56 4.06 5.10 -7.39
C GLY A 56 3.78 3.89 -8.29
N LEU A 57 2.59 3.30 -8.20
CA LEU A 57 2.21 2.18 -9.07
C LEU A 57 1.97 2.60 -10.52
N LEU A 58 1.53 3.85 -10.77
CA LEU A 58 1.42 4.42 -12.12
C LEU A 58 2.79 4.61 -12.79
N VAL A 59 3.85 4.83 -12.01
CA VAL A 59 5.21 5.06 -12.54
C VAL A 59 5.86 3.75 -13.01
N CYS A 60 5.58 2.61 -12.39
CA CYS A 60 6.14 1.31 -12.82
C CYS A 60 5.47 0.70 -14.07
N GLY A 61 4.40 1.30 -14.60
CA GLY A 61 3.75 0.84 -15.84
C GLY A 61 4.22 1.56 -17.12
N LEU A 62 5.18 2.48 -17.02
CA LEU A 62 5.59 3.40 -18.08
C LEU A 62 7.09 3.39 -18.38
N SER A 63 7.81 2.33 -18.00
CA SER A 63 9.23 2.11 -18.37
C SER A 63 9.39 0.82 -19.15
#